data_AF-A0A9E2UUE0-F1
#
_entry.id   AF-A0A9E2UUE0-F1
#
_cell.length_a   1.000
_cell.length_b   1.000
_cell.length_c   1.000
_cell.angle_alpha   90.00
_cell.angle_beta   90.00
_cell.angle_gamma   90.00
#
_symmetry.space_group_name_H-M   'P 1'
#
loop_
_entity.id
_entity.type
_entity.pdbx_description
1 polymer ?
#
loop_
_entity_poly.entity_id
_entity_poly.type
_entity_poly.pdbx_seq_one_letter_code
_entity_poly.pdbx_strand_id
1 'polypeptide(L)' 'MKKMAVYLGSFDPLTLGHVDVVHRAARLFDRLILAVAVGARKDTLFSI' A
#
# COMPACT_ATOMS: atom_id res chain seq x y z
N MET A 1 -16.84 15.55 -6.73
CA MET A 1 -15.54 15.19 -7.37
C MET A 1 -15.11 13.84 -6.82
N LYS A 2 -14.60 12.92 -7.66
CA LYS A 2 -14.05 11.64 -7.19
C LYS A 2 -12.67 11.86 -6.57
N LYS A 3 -12.48 11.47 -5.31
CA LYS A 3 -11.22 11.58 -4.56
C LYS A 3 -10.40 10.30 -4.72
N MET A 4 -9.15 10.45 -5.14
CA MET A 4 -8.20 9.35 -5.32
C MET A 4 -7.02 9.50 -4.35
N ALA A 5 -6.58 8.39 -3.76
CA ALA A 5 -5.39 8.31 -2.92
C ALA A 5 -4.42 7.24 -3.43
N VAL A 6 -3.15 7.44 -3.12
CA VAL A 6 -2.07 6.47 -3.36
C VAL A 6 -1.39 6.19 -2.03
N TYR A 7 -1.24 4.90 -1.70
CA TYR A 7 -0.49 4.44 -0.53
C TYR A 7 0.72 3.64 -1.02
N LEU A 8 1.91 4.23 -0.88
CA LEU A 8 3.17 3.69 -1.37
C LEU A 8 3.94 2.99 -0.23
N GLY A 9 4.52 1.82 -0.52
CA GLY A 9 5.34 1.08 0.42
C GLY A 9 6.00 -0.15 -0.21
N SER A 10 6.99 -0.72 0.48
CA SER A 10 7.60 -2.00 0.06
C SER A 10 6.66 -3.18 0.28
N PHE A 11 5.80 -3.10 1.30
CA PHE A 11 4.84 -4.14 1.70
C PHE A 11 5.42 -5.56 1.76
N ASP A 12 6.63 -5.65 2.30
CA ASP A 12 7.42 -6.88 2.36
C ASP A 12 7.79 -7.20 3.83
N PRO A 13 6.91 -7.88 4.60
CA PRO A 13 5.54 -8.28 4.24
C PRO A 13 4.49 -7.18 4.43
N LEU A 14 3.33 -7.40 3.81
CA LEU A 14 2.11 -6.68 4.18
C LEU A 14 1.68 -7.10 5.60
N THR A 15 1.65 -6.16 6.55
CA THR A 15 1.23 -6.41 7.93
C THR A 15 -0.24 -6.04 8.16
N LEU A 16 -0.81 -6.48 9.29
CA LEU A 16 -2.15 -6.07 9.72
C LEU A 16 -2.26 -4.54 9.94
N GLY A 17 -1.15 -3.87 10.26
CA GLY A 17 -1.11 -2.41 10.34
C GLY A 17 -1.34 -1.75 8.98
N HIS A 18 -0.74 -2.27 7.90
CA HIS A 18 -1.02 -1.78 6.55
C HIS A 18 -2.48 -2.00 6.16
N VAL A 19 -3.05 -3.14 6.54
CA VAL A 19 -4.47 -3.48 6.30
C VAL A 19 -5.41 -2.52 7.03
N ASP A 20 -5.10 -2.13 8.28
CA ASP A 20 -5.89 -1.12 9.01
C ASP A 20 -5.86 0.24 8.30
N VAL A 21 -4.69 0.67 7.81
CA VAL A 21 -4.55 1.91 7.02
C VAL A 21 -5.39 1.85 5.74
N VAL A 22 -5.34 0.72 5.02
CA VAL A 22 -6.16 0.51 3.80
C VAL A 22 -7.65 0.61 4.10
N HIS A 23 -8.13 -0.01 5.18
CA HIS A 23 -9.54 0.06 5.58
C HIS A 23 -9.98 1.47 5.93
N ARG A 24 -9.14 2.24 6.64
CA ARG A 24 -9.44 3.64 6.96
C ARG A 24 -9.46 4.51 5.70
N ALA A 25 -8.48 4.36 4.82
CA ALA A 25 -8.39 5.13 3.58
C ALA A 25 -9.53 4.80 2.61
N ALA A 26 -9.94 3.54 2.49
CA ALA A 26 -11.06 3.11 1.65
C ALA A 26 -12.41 3.77 2.03
N ARG A 27 -12.56 4.25 3.28
CA ARG A 27 -13.75 4.99 3.74
C ARG A 27 -13.70 6.49 3.43
N LEU A 28 -12.53 7.02 3.03
CA LEU A 28 -12.29 8.44 2.81
C LEU A 28 -12.15 8.82 1.33
N PHE A 29 -11.75 7.86 0.49
CA PHE A 29 -11.46 8.03 -0.93
C PHE A 29 -12.29 7.07 -1.79
N ASP A 30 -12.74 7.55 -2.95
CA ASP A 30 -13.49 6.74 -3.91
C ASP A 30 -12.59 5.71 -4.62
N ARG A 31 -11.28 5.98 -4.67
CA ARG A 31 -10.27 5.07 -5.21
C ARG A 31 -8.98 5.14 -4.40
N LEU A 32 -8.50 3.99 -3.96
CA LEU A 32 -7.21 3.84 -3.30
C LEU A 32 -6.30 2.93 -4.15
N ILE A 33 -5.10 3.42 -4.46
CA ILE A 33 -4.08 2.66 -5.19
C ILE A 33 -2.98 2.27 -4.20
N LEU A 34 -2.73 0.97 -4.04
CA LEU A 34 -1.59 0.46 -3.29
C LEU A 34 -0.39 0.35 -4.25
N ALA A 35 0.62 1.20 -4.07
CA ALA A 35 1.81 1.21 -4.93
C ALA A 35 2.96 0.45 -4.24
N VAL A 36 3.23 -0.77 -4.71
CA VAL A 36 4.29 -1.62 -4.17
C VAL A 36 5.63 -1.22 -4.79
N ALA A 37 6.53 -0.71 -3.96
CA ALA A 37 7.86 -0.28 -4.40
C ALA A 37 8.84 -1.46 -4.37
N VAL A 38 9.51 -1.71 -5.50
CA VAL A 38 10.57 -2.71 -5.61
C VAL A 38 11.92 -2.02 -5.36
N GLY A 39 12.57 -2.33 -4.25
CA GLY A 39 13.89 -1.78 -3.94
C GLY A 39 15.01 -2.65 -4.51
N ALA A 40 15.76 -2.17 -5.50
CA ALA A 40 16.88 -2.89 -6.13
C ALA A 40 18.07 -3.22 -5.19
N ARG A 41 18.01 -2.79 -3.93
CA ARG A 41 19.09 -2.91 -2.93
C ARG A 41 18.63 -3.53 -1.59
N LYS A 42 17.39 -4.01 -1.51
CA LYS A 42 16.88 -4.69 -0.32
C LYS A 42 16.74 -6.17 -0.64
N ASP A 43 17.36 -7.02 0.18
CA ASP A 43 17.02 -8.43 0.23
C ASP A 43 15.57 -8.51 0.71
N THR A 44 14.68 -8.74 -0.25
CA THR A 44 13.24 -8.77 -0.02
C THR A 44 12.82 -10.18 0.37
N LEU A 45 11.87 -10.29 1.31
CA LEU A 45 11.33 -11.57 1.78
C LEU A 45 10.43 -12.20 0.72
N PHE A 46 9.75 -11.40 -0.10
CA PHE A 46 8.88 -11.83 -1.19
C PHE A 46 9.27 -11.24 -2.55
N SER A 47 9.05 -12.03 -3.61
CA SER A 47 9.14 -11.60 -5.01
C SER A 47 7.81 -10.98 -5.47
N ILE A 48 7.87 -9.98 -6.35
CA ILE A 48 6.72 -9.22 -6.87
C ILE A 48 6.43 -9.65 -8.31
#